data_AF-A0A3D0HU71-F1
#
_entry.id   AF-A0A3D0HU71-F1
#
_cell.length_a   1.000
_cell.length_b   1.000
_cell.length_c   1.000
_cell.angle_alpha   90.00
_cell.angle_beta   90.00
_cell.angle_gamma   90.00
#
_symmetry.space_group_name_H-M   'P 1'
#
loop_
_entity.id
_entity.type
_entity.pdbx_description
1 polymer ?
#
loop_
_entity_poly.entity_id
_entity_poly.type
_entity_poly.pdbx_seq_one_letter_code
_entity_poly.pdbx_strand_id
1 'polypeptide(L)'
;MMKMSTCLSEMQVAECAEAIRDNGFDSIPEVIREHLRSCDKCASEVLAVADLINLPEENKERPVRTLFPPWVRWGAVAAVVTLFVVGKFVMQTPSDQPATDRSKTSVIEIARSDEATVAQSLPETSIPKAGNDSLNINTQPSPAPKGLLAAYTPHRELEKLTKRSLTGQRSEGSVRVRTPNVLEIQSDTVHLRWRNTDRIQLTVEWFNNQGVMIKHVTTNSNSAAVPKLPGGLYYWKLFNADADMLYCGKVIVKQI
;
A
#
# COMPACT_ATOMS: atom_id res chain seq x y z
N MET A 1 -31.17 -27.40 -40.85
CA MET A 1 -30.45 -26.25 -40.26
C MET A 1 -31.40 -25.53 -39.32
N MET A 2 -31.31 -25.80 -38.01
CA MET A 2 -32.04 -25.05 -37.00
C MET A 2 -31.26 -23.76 -36.70
N LYS A 3 -31.84 -22.59 -36.97
CA LYS A 3 -31.31 -21.31 -36.48
C LYS A 3 -31.49 -21.28 -34.97
N MET A 4 -30.43 -21.59 -34.21
CA MET A 4 -30.41 -21.30 -32.78
C MET A 4 -30.15 -19.80 -32.59
N SER A 5 -31.22 -19.01 -32.56
CA SER A 5 -31.16 -17.54 -32.45
C SER A 5 -31.40 -17.03 -31.02
N THR A 6 -30.98 -17.79 -30.02
CA THR A 6 -31.06 -17.38 -28.62
C THR A 6 -29.67 -17.46 -28.01
N CYS A 7 -29.19 -16.31 -27.51
CA CYS A 7 -27.98 -16.21 -26.71
C CYS A 7 -28.12 -17.05 -25.41
N LEU A 8 -27.00 -17.39 -24.80
CA LEU A 8 -26.96 -18.04 -23.48
C LEU A 8 -27.63 -17.15 -22.43
N SER A 9 -28.26 -17.78 -21.42
CA SER A 9 -28.72 -17.06 -20.24
C SER A 9 -27.55 -16.66 -19.35
N GLU A 10 -27.73 -15.65 -18.50
CA GLU A 10 -26.69 -15.19 -17.55
C GLU A 10 -26.19 -16.33 -16.65
N MET A 11 -27.10 -17.23 -16.23
CA MET A 11 -26.75 -18.41 -15.44
C MET A 11 -25.83 -19.37 -16.21
N GLN A 12 -26.12 -19.63 -17.49
CA GLN A 12 -25.27 -20.47 -18.33
C GLN A 12 -23.91 -19.82 -18.60
N VAL A 13 -23.87 -18.49 -18.73
CA VAL A 13 -22.62 -17.73 -18.86
C VAL A 13 -21.75 -17.90 -17.62
N ALA A 14 -22.34 -17.79 -16.42
CA ALA A 14 -21.63 -17.98 -15.16
C ALA A 14 -21.10 -19.42 -15.00
N GLU A 15 -21.93 -20.43 -15.27
CA GLU A 15 -21.53 -21.84 -15.22
C GLU A 15 -20.38 -22.15 -16.19
N CYS A 16 -20.41 -21.59 -17.41
CA CYS A 16 -19.33 -21.75 -18.38
C CYS A 16 -18.04 -21.08 -17.91
N ALA A 17 -18.12 -19.89 -17.31
CA ALA A 17 -16.95 -19.17 -16.82
C ALA A 17 -16.26 -19.93 -15.67
N GLU A 18 -17.03 -20.53 -14.75
CA GLU A 18 -16.52 -21.39 -13.69
C GLU A 18 -15.89 -22.68 -14.25
N ALA A 19 -16.56 -23.34 -15.19
CA ALA A 19 -16.06 -24.54 -15.85
C ALA A 19 -14.70 -24.31 -16.55
N ILE A 20 -14.52 -23.15 -17.21
CA ILE A 20 -13.25 -22.74 -17.83
C ILE A 20 -12.15 -22.59 -16.78
N ARG A 21 -12.46 -22.02 -15.61
CA ARG A 21 -11.49 -21.86 -14.52
C ARG A 21 -11.05 -23.20 -13.93
N ASP A 22 -12.00 -24.08 -13.64
CA ASP A 22 -11.74 -25.25 -12.80
C ASP A 22 -11.20 -26.44 -13.58
N ASN A 23 -11.76 -26.74 -14.76
CA ASN A 23 -11.48 -28.00 -15.48
C ASN A 23 -11.25 -27.80 -16.98
N GLY A 24 -11.19 -26.54 -17.45
CA GLY A 24 -10.97 -26.21 -18.85
C GLY A 24 -12.21 -26.42 -19.74
N PHE A 25 -12.07 -26.02 -21.01
CA PHE A 25 -13.17 -25.91 -21.97
C PHE A 25 -13.88 -27.23 -22.30
N ASP A 26 -13.24 -28.38 -22.04
CA ASP A 26 -13.80 -29.71 -22.30
C ASP A 26 -14.90 -30.14 -21.31
N SER A 27 -14.99 -29.47 -20.16
CA SER A 27 -16.02 -29.74 -19.15
C SER A 27 -17.39 -29.15 -19.49
N ILE A 28 -17.46 -28.27 -20.50
CA ILE A 28 -18.70 -27.60 -20.94
C ILE A 28 -19.49 -28.55 -21.87
N PRO A 29 -20.83 -28.66 -21.71
CA PRO A 29 -21.67 -29.46 -22.61
C PRO A 29 -21.47 -29.09 -24.09
N GLU A 30 -21.40 -30.09 -24.97
CA GLU A 30 -21.08 -29.92 -26.41
C GLU A 30 -21.96 -28.88 -27.11
N VAL A 31 -23.26 -28.86 -26.78
CA VAL A 31 -24.22 -27.91 -27.35
C VAL A 31 -23.83 -26.46 -27.05
N ILE A 32 -23.33 -26.20 -25.84
CA ILE A 32 -22.90 -24.86 -25.43
C ILE A 32 -21.56 -24.52 -26.06
N ARG A 33 -20.63 -25.48 -26.17
CA ARG A 33 -19.35 -25.27 -26.86
C ARG A 33 -19.55 -24.86 -28.32
N GLU A 34 -20.46 -25.54 -29.01
CA GLU A 34 -20.80 -25.21 -30.39
C GLU A 34 -21.51 -23.85 -30.52
N HIS A 35 -22.34 -23.49 -29.54
CA HIS A 35 -22.91 -22.14 -29.46
C HIS A 35 -21.83 -21.07 -29.27
N LEU A 36 -20.88 -21.27 -28.34
CA LEU A 36 -19.79 -20.32 -28.10
C LEU A 36 -18.87 -20.16 -29.32
N ARG A 37 -18.69 -21.22 -30.13
CA ARG A 37 -17.97 -21.15 -31.41
C ARG A 37 -18.69 -20.34 -32.49
N SER A 38 -20.02 -20.21 -32.39
CA SER A 38 -20.86 -19.57 -33.41
C SER A 38 -21.46 -18.23 -32.96
N CYS A 39 -21.38 -17.88 -31.68
CA CYS A 39 -21.91 -16.65 -31.11
C CYS A 39 -20.83 -15.85 -30.37
N ASP A 40 -20.20 -14.92 -31.08
CA ASP A 40 -19.14 -14.05 -30.55
C ASP A 40 -19.57 -13.26 -29.30
N LYS A 41 -20.85 -12.86 -29.23
CA LYS A 41 -21.40 -12.13 -28.08
C LYS A 41 -21.29 -12.97 -26.80
N CYS A 42 -21.82 -14.19 -26.81
CA CYS A 42 -21.76 -15.07 -25.64
C CYS A 42 -20.33 -15.48 -25.31
N ALA A 43 -19.47 -15.71 -26.31
CA ALA A 43 -18.05 -15.97 -26.09
C ALA A 43 -17.37 -14.82 -25.36
N SER A 44 -17.63 -13.58 -25.76
CA SER A 44 -17.07 -12.40 -25.11
C SER A 44 -17.56 -12.20 -23.68
N GLU A 45 -18.85 -12.48 -23.42
CA GLU A 45 -19.44 -12.40 -22.07
C GLU A 45 -18.84 -13.45 -21.14
N VAL A 46 -18.71 -14.71 -21.59
CA VAL A 46 -18.11 -15.79 -20.80
C VAL A 46 -16.64 -15.48 -20.47
N LEU A 47 -15.86 -14.98 -21.42
CA LEU A 47 -14.45 -14.60 -21.18
C LEU A 47 -14.33 -13.44 -20.20
N ALA A 48 -15.19 -12.42 -20.31
CA ALA A 48 -15.19 -11.30 -19.38
C ALA A 48 -15.51 -11.75 -17.94
N VAL A 49 -16.46 -12.66 -17.76
CA VAL A 49 -16.78 -13.23 -16.44
C VAL A 49 -15.62 -14.11 -15.94
N ALA A 50 -15.01 -14.94 -16.79
CA ALA A 50 -13.87 -15.76 -16.41
C ALA A 50 -12.67 -14.93 -15.94
N ASP A 51 -12.39 -13.79 -16.59
CA ASP A 51 -11.33 -12.86 -16.18
C ASP A 51 -11.59 -12.25 -14.80
N LEU A 52 -12.85 -11.96 -14.45
CA LEU A 52 -13.22 -11.45 -13.13
C LEU A 52 -13.01 -12.50 -12.04
N ILE A 53 -13.31 -13.77 -12.33
CA ILE A 53 -13.11 -14.87 -11.37
C ILE A 53 -11.62 -15.19 -11.20
N ASN A 54 -10.82 -15.01 -12.24
CA ASN A 54 -9.36 -15.21 -12.23
C ASN A 54 -8.56 -14.04 -11.67
N LEU A 55 -9.22 -12.97 -11.20
CA LEU A 55 -8.53 -11.98 -10.40
C LEU A 55 -7.95 -12.73 -9.20
N PRO A 56 -6.60 -12.75 -9.03
CA PRO A 56 -5.99 -13.43 -7.90
C PRO A 56 -6.70 -12.91 -6.67
N GLU A 57 -7.25 -13.80 -5.84
CA GLU A 57 -7.81 -13.42 -4.54
C GLU A 57 -6.68 -12.72 -3.78
N GLU A 58 -6.60 -11.39 -3.92
CA GLU A 58 -5.66 -10.60 -3.16
C GLU A 58 -6.12 -10.73 -1.72
N ASN A 59 -5.47 -11.63 -1.00
CA ASN A 59 -5.40 -11.64 0.46
C ASN A 59 -6.68 -12.03 1.20
N LYS A 60 -7.30 -13.17 0.87
CA LYS A 60 -7.92 -13.98 1.94
C LYS A 60 -6.85 -14.92 2.49
N GLU A 61 -6.54 -14.71 3.77
CA GLU A 61 -5.63 -15.50 4.59
C GLU A 61 -4.13 -15.24 4.39
N ARG A 62 -3.68 -14.03 4.73
CA ARG A 62 -2.48 -13.99 5.58
C ARG A 62 -2.87 -14.74 6.85
N PRO A 63 -2.21 -15.86 7.22
CA PRO A 63 -2.45 -16.44 8.53
C PRO A 63 -2.21 -15.31 9.53
N VAL A 64 -3.24 -14.93 10.28
CA VAL A 64 -3.07 -14.03 11.41
C VAL A 64 -2.09 -14.78 12.31
N ARG A 65 -0.81 -14.44 12.22
CA ARG A 65 0.20 -14.86 13.18
C ARG A 65 -0.26 -14.25 14.47
N THR A 66 -1.05 -15.00 15.23
CA THR A 66 -1.51 -14.59 16.54
C THR A 66 -0.26 -14.50 17.39
N LEU A 67 0.25 -13.27 17.53
CA LEU A 67 1.41 -12.90 18.35
C LEU A 67 1.17 -13.11 19.85
N PHE A 68 0.03 -13.67 20.22
CA PHE A 68 -0.33 -13.91 21.61
C PHE A 68 -0.17 -15.39 21.95
N PRO A 69 0.72 -15.72 22.90
CA PRO A 69 0.89 -17.07 23.36
C PRO A 69 -0.42 -17.60 24.01
N PRO A 70 -0.65 -18.93 24.00
CA PRO A 70 -1.95 -19.54 24.29
C PRO A 70 -2.55 -19.22 25.68
N TRP A 71 -1.73 -18.75 26.63
CA TRP A 71 -2.18 -18.33 27.97
C TRP A 71 -2.93 -17.00 27.99
N VAL A 72 -2.73 -16.12 27.00
CA VAL A 72 -3.44 -14.82 26.92
C VAL A 72 -4.93 -15.00 26.55
N ARG A 73 -5.28 -16.10 25.86
CA ARG A 73 -6.67 -16.39 25.47
C ARG A 73 -7.59 -16.71 26.66
N TRP A 74 -7.04 -17.21 27.76
CA TRP A 74 -7.81 -17.52 28.98
C TRP A 74 -8.08 -16.28 29.85
N GLY A 75 -7.25 -15.23 29.75
CA GLY A 75 -7.45 -13.98 30.50
C GLY A 75 -8.66 -13.17 30.03
N ALA A 76 -8.94 -13.17 28.71
CA ALA A 76 -10.06 -12.40 28.15
C ALA A 76 -11.43 -12.96 28.57
N VAL A 77 -11.55 -14.28 28.74
CA VAL A 77 -12.81 -14.92 29.18
C VAL A 77 -13.10 -14.60 30.66
N ALA A 78 -12.06 -14.57 31.51
CA ALA A 78 -12.22 -14.21 32.91
C ALA A 78 -12.73 -12.78 33.10
N ALA A 79 -12.21 -11.81 32.34
CA ALA A 79 -12.58 -10.39 32.45
C ALA A 79 -14.06 -10.10 32.08
N VAL A 80 -14.61 -10.83 31.09
CA VAL A 80 -16.03 -10.67 30.71
C VAL A 80 -16.97 -11.25 31.77
N VAL A 81 -16.58 -12.35 32.42
CA VAL A 81 -17.36 -12.96 33.51
C VAL A 81 -17.34 -12.07 34.76
N THR A 82 -16.20 -11.47 35.13
CA THR A 82 -16.16 -10.53 36.28
C THR A 82 -16.97 -9.26 36.02
N LEU A 83 -16.96 -8.71 34.80
CA LEU A 83 -17.80 -7.55 34.45
C LEU A 83 -19.31 -7.86 34.54
N PHE A 84 -19.73 -9.08 34.18
CA PHE A 84 -21.14 -9.49 34.31
C PHE A 84 -21.59 -9.67 35.77
N VAL A 85 -20.70 -10.16 36.64
CA VAL A 85 -21.00 -10.35 38.07
C VAL A 85 -21.03 -9.01 38.82
N VAL A 86 -20.09 -8.10 38.54
CA VAL A 86 -20.07 -6.76 39.17
C VAL A 86 -21.21 -5.89 38.66
N GLY A 87 -21.56 -5.97 37.37
CA GLY A 87 -22.69 -5.22 36.79
C GLY A 87 -24.05 -5.59 37.40
N LYS A 88 -24.25 -6.85 37.79
CA LYS A 88 -25.46 -7.30 38.50
C LYS A 88 -25.53 -6.78 39.93
N PHE A 89 -24.40 -6.53 40.59
CA PHE A 89 -24.35 -6.05 41.97
C PHE A 89 -24.56 -4.53 42.08
N VAL A 90 -24.14 -3.76 41.08
CA VAL A 90 -24.29 -2.29 41.06
C VAL A 90 -25.73 -1.85 40.72
N MET A 91 -26.55 -2.70 40.10
CA MET A 91 -27.94 -2.34 39.75
C MET A 91 -28.97 -2.48 40.89
N GLN A 92 -28.57 -2.88 42.11
CA GLN A 92 -29.49 -2.99 43.25
C GLN A 92 -29.28 -1.97 44.37
N THR A 93 -28.38 -0.99 44.20
CA THR A 93 -28.25 0.09 45.19
C THR A 93 -29.32 1.17 44.95
N PRO A 94 -30.27 1.39 45.87
CA PRO A 94 -31.20 2.51 45.78
C PRO A 94 -30.41 3.83 45.78
N SER A 95 -30.69 4.63 44.77
CA SER A 95 -30.05 5.91 44.51
C SER A 95 -30.70 7.01 45.36
N ASP A 96 -30.18 7.24 46.56
CA ASP A 96 -30.44 8.48 47.29
C ASP A 96 -29.51 9.58 46.77
N GLN A 97 -30.04 10.44 45.90
CA GLN A 97 -29.38 11.68 45.49
C GLN A 97 -29.70 12.80 46.49
N PRO A 98 -28.71 13.40 47.17
CA PRO A 98 -28.86 14.74 47.69
C PRO A 98 -28.60 15.75 46.57
N ALA A 99 -29.62 16.57 46.31
CA ALA A 99 -29.46 17.82 45.58
C ALA A 99 -28.47 18.72 46.32
N THR A 100 -27.46 19.25 45.62
CA THR A 100 -26.68 20.37 46.14
C THR A 100 -26.48 21.41 45.06
N ASP A 101 -26.75 22.63 45.53
CA ASP A 101 -27.11 23.83 44.82
C ASP A 101 -25.87 24.63 44.39
N ARG A 102 -26.12 25.57 43.49
CA ARG A 102 -25.31 26.68 42.97
C ARG A 102 -24.14 27.20 43.85
N SER A 103 -23.02 27.59 43.21
CA SER A 103 -22.68 29.03 43.02
C SER A 103 -21.28 29.32 42.47
N LYS A 104 -21.27 30.25 41.49
CA LYS A 104 -20.42 31.45 41.31
C LYS A 104 -18.88 31.36 41.19
N THR A 105 -18.43 31.65 39.97
CA THR A 105 -17.58 32.78 39.54
C THR A 105 -16.52 33.40 40.48
N SER A 106 -15.26 33.37 40.03
CA SER A 106 -14.27 34.48 39.95
C SER A 106 -13.03 33.88 39.21
N VAL A 107 -12.49 34.36 38.08
CA VAL A 107 -11.83 35.63 37.68
C VAL A 107 -10.74 36.08 38.66
N ILE A 108 -9.56 36.45 38.12
CA ILE A 108 -8.30 36.96 38.71
C ILE A 108 -7.19 35.88 38.69
N GLU A 109 -5.91 36.06 38.32
CA GLU A 109 -5.03 37.20 38.02
C GLU A 109 -3.84 36.77 37.13
N ILE A 110 -3.08 37.76 36.69
CA ILE A 110 -1.88 37.75 35.83
C ILE A 110 -0.58 37.68 36.66
N ALA A 111 0.47 37.08 36.06
CA ALA A 111 1.93 37.33 36.21
C ALA A 111 2.76 36.84 37.41
N ARG A 112 3.85 36.11 37.07
CA ARG A 112 5.29 36.22 37.48
C ARG A 112 5.94 34.84 37.33
N SER A 113 6.91 34.61 36.43
CA SER A 113 8.36 34.93 36.52
C SER A 113 8.96 34.66 37.90
N ASP A 114 9.71 33.56 38.06
CA ASP A 114 11.18 33.60 38.16
C ASP A 114 11.79 32.18 38.25
N GLU A 115 12.98 32.10 37.65
CA GLU A 115 14.12 31.18 37.83
C GLU A 115 13.97 29.84 38.56
N ALA A 116 14.42 28.77 37.87
CA ALA A 116 15.36 27.82 38.48
C ALA A 116 16.23 27.17 37.39
N THR A 117 17.45 27.68 37.30
CA THR A 117 18.62 27.04 36.71
C THR A 117 18.85 25.67 37.37
N VAL A 118 18.72 24.59 36.60
CA VAL A 118 19.28 23.28 36.98
C VAL A 118 20.03 22.71 35.78
N ALA A 119 21.35 22.89 35.82
CA ALA A 119 22.28 22.14 35.01
C ALA A 119 22.29 20.68 35.50
N GLN A 120 21.72 19.77 34.72
CA GLN A 120 21.98 18.34 34.84
C GLN A 120 22.87 17.92 33.68
N SER A 121 24.14 17.70 34.01
CA SER A 121 25.12 16.96 33.24
C SER A 121 24.59 15.57 32.93
N LEU A 122 24.36 15.31 31.64
CA LEU A 122 24.13 13.97 31.11
C LEU A 122 25.45 13.19 31.08
N PRO A 123 25.48 11.93 31.53
CA PRO A 123 26.63 11.06 31.32
C PRO A 123 26.77 10.72 29.83
N GLU A 124 27.97 10.96 29.29
CA GLU A 124 28.43 10.40 28.02
C GLU A 124 28.28 8.88 28.05
N THR A 125 27.17 8.40 27.49
CA THR A 125 27.01 7.00 27.14
C THR A 125 27.56 6.84 25.74
N SER A 126 28.77 6.30 25.66
CA SER A 126 29.43 5.89 24.43
C SER A 126 28.52 4.94 23.64
N ILE A 127 27.93 5.47 22.58
CA ILE A 127 27.16 4.70 21.61
C ILE A 127 28.13 3.74 20.90
N PRO A 128 27.92 2.41 20.95
CA PRO A 128 28.70 1.50 20.15
C PRO A 128 28.43 1.80 18.68
N LYS A 129 29.53 2.09 17.97
CA LYS A 129 29.65 2.30 16.54
C LYS A 129 29.19 1.02 15.82
N ALA A 130 27.86 0.87 15.67
CA ALA A 130 27.26 -0.17 14.85
C ALA A 130 27.71 0.06 13.40
N GLY A 131 28.32 -0.98 12.84
CA GLY A 131 28.94 -0.96 11.52
C GLY A 131 27.96 -0.44 10.48
N ASN A 132 28.38 0.60 9.77
CA ASN A 132 27.87 0.92 8.44
C ASN A 132 28.25 -0.24 7.51
N ASP A 133 27.48 -1.32 7.53
CA ASP A 133 27.40 -2.25 6.41
C ASP A 133 26.59 -1.56 5.30
N SER A 134 27.22 -0.54 4.74
CA SER A 134 26.87 -0.04 3.41
C SER A 134 27.19 -1.19 2.48
N LEU A 135 26.19 -1.99 2.12
CA LEU A 135 26.28 -2.91 0.99
C LEU A 135 26.74 -2.09 -0.20
N ASN A 136 28.04 -2.16 -0.46
CA ASN A 136 28.70 -1.56 -1.60
C ASN A 136 28.25 -2.35 -2.83
N ILE A 137 27.03 -2.07 -3.26
CA ILE A 137 26.52 -2.50 -4.56
C ILE A 137 27.44 -1.78 -5.54
N ASN A 138 28.41 -2.51 -6.03
CA ASN A 138 29.32 -2.12 -7.08
C ASN A 138 28.46 -1.85 -8.32
N THR A 139 27.93 -0.63 -8.36
CA THR A 139 27.05 -0.13 -9.42
C THR A 139 27.96 0.08 -10.62
N GLN A 140 28.25 -1.00 -11.32
CA GLN A 140 28.97 -0.93 -12.57
C GLN A 140 28.07 -0.12 -13.51
N PRO A 141 28.50 1.06 -13.99
CA PRO A 141 27.67 1.87 -14.87
C PRO A 141 27.43 1.07 -16.14
N SER A 142 26.20 0.56 -16.27
CA SER A 142 25.77 -0.12 -17.48
C SER A 142 26.01 0.85 -18.65
N PRO A 143 26.75 0.43 -19.71
CA PRO A 143 27.05 1.30 -20.82
C PRO A 143 25.74 1.84 -21.39
N ALA A 144 25.68 3.17 -21.57
CA ALA A 144 24.49 3.84 -22.06
C ALA A 144 24.05 3.16 -23.37
N PRO A 145 22.77 2.75 -23.47
CA PRO A 145 22.28 2.07 -24.67
C PRO A 145 22.56 2.95 -25.89
N LYS A 146 23.20 2.35 -26.90
CA LYS A 146 23.50 3.03 -28.17
C LYS A 146 22.19 3.31 -28.90
N GLY A 147 21.62 4.48 -28.65
CA GLY A 147 20.42 5.00 -29.32
C GLY A 147 19.53 5.82 -28.38
N LEU A 148 19.37 7.12 -28.67
CA LEU A 148 18.53 8.03 -27.89
C LEU A 148 17.09 7.52 -27.71
N LEU A 149 16.55 6.80 -28.70
CA LEU A 149 15.19 6.25 -28.66
C LEU A 149 15.06 5.06 -27.71
N ALA A 150 16.11 4.23 -27.57
CA ALA A 150 16.10 3.06 -26.70
C ALA A 150 16.03 3.44 -25.21
N ALA A 151 16.45 4.65 -24.86
CA ALA A 151 16.38 5.18 -23.49
C ALA A 151 14.94 5.49 -23.02
N TYR A 152 13.97 5.56 -23.94
CA TYR A 152 12.57 5.87 -23.62
C TYR A 152 11.61 4.69 -23.81
N THR A 153 12.12 3.51 -24.18
CA THR A 153 11.28 2.31 -24.33
C THR A 153 10.75 1.88 -22.96
N PRO A 154 9.42 1.82 -22.73
CA PRO A 154 8.86 1.50 -21.43
C PRO A 154 9.12 0.06 -20.99
N HIS A 155 9.35 -0.14 -19.70
CA HIS A 155 9.48 -1.48 -19.12
C HIS A 155 8.10 -2.07 -18.82
N ARG A 156 7.73 -3.18 -19.48
CA ARG A 156 6.37 -3.74 -19.44
C ARG A 156 5.82 -3.93 -18.02
N GLU A 157 6.59 -4.55 -17.12
CA GLU A 157 6.12 -4.83 -15.76
C GLU A 157 6.07 -3.58 -14.88
N LEU A 158 6.99 -2.63 -15.06
CA LEU A 158 6.98 -1.39 -14.26
C LEU A 158 5.85 -0.46 -14.73
N GLU A 159 5.53 -0.44 -16.02
CA GLU A 159 4.35 0.26 -16.54
C GLU A 159 3.05 -0.31 -15.96
N LYS A 160 2.93 -1.64 -15.82
CA LYS A 160 1.77 -2.25 -15.15
C LYS A 160 1.65 -1.76 -13.69
N LEU A 161 2.75 -1.74 -12.93
CA LEU A 161 2.75 -1.24 -11.55
C LEU A 161 2.42 0.25 -11.47
N THR A 162 2.94 1.04 -12.41
CA THR A 162 2.69 2.48 -12.52
C THR A 162 1.22 2.77 -12.84
N LYS A 163 0.59 1.94 -13.69
CA LYS A 163 -0.86 2.02 -13.98
C LYS A 163 -1.71 1.64 -12.77
N ARG A 164 -1.35 0.55 -12.07
CA ARG A 164 -2.05 0.13 -10.84
C ARG A 164 -1.97 1.18 -9.73
N SER A 165 -0.87 1.90 -9.64
CA SER A 165 -0.69 2.98 -8.65
C SER A 165 -1.59 4.19 -8.89
N LEU A 166 -2.13 4.37 -10.10
CA LEU A 166 -3.11 5.42 -10.41
C LEU A 166 -4.51 5.09 -9.87
N THR A 167 -4.90 3.82 -9.97
CA THR A 167 -6.27 3.37 -9.65
C THR A 167 -6.40 2.93 -8.20
N GLY A 168 -5.34 2.34 -7.65
CA GLY A 168 -5.30 1.84 -6.27
C GLY A 168 -4.42 2.71 -5.40
N GLN A 169 -4.87 3.93 -5.07
CA GLN A 169 -4.23 4.75 -4.04
C GLN A 169 -4.35 4.05 -2.67
N ARG A 170 -3.54 3.01 -2.44
CA ARG A 170 -3.42 2.26 -1.18
C ARG A 170 -2.90 3.12 -0.02
N SER A 171 -2.67 4.40 -0.24
CA SER A 171 -2.30 5.40 0.75
C SER A 171 -3.45 5.81 1.69
N GLU A 172 -4.33 4.86 2.05
CA GLU A 172 -5.13 4.96 3.27
C GLU A 172 -4.19 4.63 4.44
N GLY A 173 -3.42 5.62 4.87
CA GLY A 173 -2.44 5.45 5.93
C GLY A 173 -1.62 6.71 6.20
N SER A 174 -0.53 6.54 6.94
CA SER A 174 0.37 7.62 7.39
C SER A 174 1.17 8.29 6.27
N VAL A 175 1.22 7.66 5.09
CA VAL A 175 1.97 8.12 3.92
C VAL A 175 1.06 8.39 2.72
N ARG A 176 1.02 9.64 2.24
CA ARG A 176 0.26 10.06 1.06
C ARG A 176 1.16 10.72 0.01
N VAL A 177 1.32 10.09 -1.14
CA VAL A 177 2.14 10.63 -2.25
C VAL A 177 1.46 11.84 -2.88
N ARG A 178 2.23 12.91 -3.08
CA ARG A 178 1.80 14.16 -3.75
C ARG A 178 2.42 14.38 -5.12
N THR A 179 3.52 13.67 -5.41
CA THR A 179 4.18 13.72 -6.72
C THR A 179 3.23 13.17 -7.79
N PRO A 180 3.15 13.81 -8.96
CA PRO A 180 2.45 13.23 -10.11
C PRO A 180 3.05 11.87 -10.48
N ASN A 181 2.20 10.97 -11.01
CA ASN A 181 2.63 9.65 -11.44
C ASN A 181 3.65 9.68 -12.58
N VAL A 182 3.53 10.68 -13.45
CA VAL A 182 4.48 10.97 -14.52
C VAL A 182 5.10 12.32 -14.23
N LEU A 183 6.40 12.33 -13.99
CA LEU A 183 7.17 13.54 -13.68
C LEU A 183 8.12 13.84 -14.83
N GLU A 184 7.92 14.97 -15.50
CA GLU A 184 8.86 15.46 -16.51
C GLU A 184 9.90 16.39 -15.88
N ILE A 185 11.17 16.10 -16.08
CA ILE A 185 12.29 16.88 -15.52
C ILE A 185 12.93 17.70 -16.63
N GLN A 186 13.00 19.01 -16.38
CA GLN A 186 13.71 20.01 -17.21
C GLN A 186 14.74 20.81 -16.41
N SER A 187 14.86 20.57 -15.10
CA SER A 187 15.74 21.31 -14.20
C SER A 187 16.53 20.36 -13.29
N ASP A 188 17.67 20.83 -12.82
CA ASP A 188 18.65 20.02 -12.08
C ASP A 188 18.18 19.64 -10.65
N THR A 189 17.16 20.32 -10.12
CA THR A 189 16.70 20.14 -8.75
C THR A 189 15.20 19.88 -8.69
N VAL A 190 14.85 18.60 -8.80
CA VAL A 190 13.47 18.13 -8.62
C VAL A 190 13.40 17.21 -7.40
N HIS A 191 12.31 17.32 -6.65
CA HIS A 191 12.06 16.47 -5.49
C HIS A 191 10.77 15.70 -5.67
N LEU A 192 10.82 14.42 -5.32
CA LEU A 192 9.63 13.65 -5.02
C LEU A 192 9.05 14.14 -3.69
N ARG A 193 7.74 14.33 -3.62
CA ARG A 193 7.00 14.82 -2.46
C ARG A 193 5.90 13.86 -2.04
N TRP A 194 5.74 13.71 -0.73
CA TRP A 194 4.67 12.97 -0.07
C TRP A 194 4.40 13.59 1.31
N ARG A 195 3.38 13.11 2.00
CA ARG A 195 3.09 13.42 3.40
C ARG A 195 3.34 12.15 4.21
N ASN A 196 4.29 12.16 5.13
CA ASN A 196 4.66 11.09 6.04
C ASN A 196 4.43 11.60 7.48
N THR A 197 3.21 11.45 7.98
CA THR A 197 2.78 12.06 9.25
C THR A 197 3.53 11.45 10.44
N ASP A 198 3.77 10.15 10.39
CA ASP A 198 4.34 9.37 11.50
C ASP A 198 5.87 9.29 11.42
N ARG A 199 6.48 9.94 10.42
CA ARG A 199 7.94 9.92 10.16
C ARG A 199 8.51 8.50 10.10
N ILE A 200 7.71 7.55 9.58
CA ILE A 200 8.18 6.18 9.37
C ILE A 200 9.34 6.18 8.38
N GLN A 201 10.23 5.18 8.50
CA GLN A 201 11.30 4.99 7.54
C GLN A 201 10.71 4.57 6.19
N LEU A 202 11.12 5.27 5.15
CA LEU A 202 10.73 5.02 3.77
C LEU A 202 11.96 4.70 2.93
N THR A 203 11.78 3.85 1.93
CA THR A 203 12.82 3.52 0.96
C THR A 203 12.35 3.90 -0.43
N VAL A 204 13.15 4.71 -1.12
CA VAL A 204 12.95 5.07 -2.53
C VAL A 204 13.94 4.30 -3.38
N GLU A 205 13.44 3.44 -4.24
CA GLU A 205 14.24 2.68 -5.20
C GLU A 205 14.04 3.22 -6.60
N TRP A 206 15.13 3.43 -7.32
CA TRP A 206 15.17 3.96 -8.69
C TRP A 206 15.55 2.85 -9.65
N PHE A 207 14.86 2.78 -10.78
CA PHE A 207 15.09 1.80 -11.84
C PHE A 207 15.22 2.50 -13.20
N ASN A 208 16.08 1.96 -14.06
CA ASN A 208 16.12 2.37 -15.46
C ASN A 208 14.97 1.72 -16.25
N ASN A 209 14.89 2.02 -17.55
CA ASN A 209 13.86 1.47 -18.44
C ASN A 209 14.06 -0.01 -18.81
N GLN A 210 15.12 -0.65 -18.34
CA GLN A 210 15.35 -2.10 -18.43
C GLN A 210 14.96 -2.82 -17.13
N GLY A 211 14.44 -2.10 -16.13
CA GLY A 211 14.08 -2.67 -14.84
C GLY A 211 15.27 -2.93 -13.92
N VAL A 212 16.46 -2.43 -14.25
CA VAL A 212 17.66 -2.54 -13.41
C VAL A 212 17.65 -1.42 -12.38
N MET A 213 17.84 -1.78 -11.11
CA MET A 213 17.95 -0.81 -10.01
C MET A 213 19.24 0.00 -10.15
N ILE A 214 19.12 1.32 -10.12
CA ILE A 214 20.24 2.26 -10.28
C ILE A 214 20.62 2.96 -8.98
N LYS A 215 19.67 3.15 -8.06
CA LYS A 215 19.90 3.84 -6.79
C LYS A 215 18.82 3.46 -5.79
N HIS A 216 19.19 3.41 -4.51
CA HIS A 216 18.24 3.38 -3.41
C HIS A 216 18.54 4.54 -2.44
N VAL A 217 17.51 5.07 -1.78
CA VAL A 217 17.64 6.11 -0.76
C VAL A 217 16.64 5.82 0.36
N THR A 218 17.12 5.70 1.59
CA THR A 218 16.26 5.61 2.78
C THR A 218 16.05 7.00 3.38
N THR A 219 14.84 7.33 3.79
CA THR A 219 14.52 8.61 4.43
C THR A 219 13.29 8.53 5.32
N ASN A 220 13.22 9.38 6.35
CA ASN A 220 12.04 9.56 7.20
C ASN A 220 11.35 10.92 6.91
N SER A 221 11.82 11.64 5.89
CA SER A 221 11.31 12.95 5.50
C SER A 221 10.02 12.85 4.66
N ASN A 222 9.50 14.02 4.26
CA ASN A 222 8.36 14.19 3.36
C ASN A 222 8.77 14.30 1.87
N SER A 223 10.06 14.12 1.56
CA SER A 223 10.58 14.27 0.20
C SER A 223 11.91 13.58 0.00
N ALA A 224 12.18 13.17 -1.24
CA ALA A 224 13.52 12.74 -1.67
C ALA A 224 13.93 13.51 -2.91
N ALA A 225 15.20 13.90 -2.97
CA ALA A 225 15.78 14.49 -4.18
C ALA A 225 15.83 13.42 -5.29
N VAL A 226 15.41 13.80 -6.49
CA VAL A 226 15.63 12.99 -7.69
C VAL A 226 17.13 12.97 -7.97
N PRO A 227 17.79 11.80 -8.13
CA PRO A 227 19.20 11.76 -8.49
C PRO A 227 19.44 12.46 -9.84
N LYS A 228 20.68 12.91 -10.06
CA LYS A 228 21.10 13.36 -11.39
C LYS A 228 21.11 12.15 -12.33
N LEU A 229 20.22 12.17 -13.33
CA LEU A 229 20.01 11.08 -14.28
C LEU A 229 20.27 11.61 -15.70
N PRO A 230 20.87 10.81 -16.60
CA PRO A 230 20.96 11.18 -18.01
C PRO A 230 19.56 11.14 -18.66
N GLY A 231 19.41 11.78 -19.82
CA GLY A 231 18.15 11.79 -20.57
C GLY A 231 17.60 10.39 -20.83
N GLY A 232 16.30 10.19 -20.58
CA GLY A 232 15.66 8.87 -20.69
C GLY A 232 14.43 8.69 -19.80
N LEU A 233 13.93 7.46 -19.76
CA LEU A 233 12.80 7.03 -18.94
C LEU A 233 13.28 6.24 -17.72
N TYR A 234 12.78 6.62 -16.55
CA TYR A 234 13.10 5.97 -15.29
C TYR A 234 11.83 5.69 -14.49
N TYR A 235 11.94 4.76 -13.58
CA TYR A 235 10.88 4.41 -12.64
C TYR A 235 11.39 4.58 -11.23
N TRP A 236 10.47 4.87 -10.32
CA TRP A 236 10.77 4.90 -8.90
C TRP A 236 9.67 4.20 -8.12
N LYS A 237 10.08 3.50 -7.06
CA LYS A 237 9.18 2.82 -6.12
C LYS A 237 9.39 3.40 -4.74
N LEU A 238 8.31 3.51 -3.98
CA LEU A 238 8.31 3.93 -2.58
C LEU A 238 7.85 2.77 -1.72
N PHE A 239 8.66 2.40 -0.73
CA PHE A 239 8.37 1.34 0.24
C PHE A 239 8.35 1.89 1.66
N ASN A 240 7.63 1.22 2.55
CA ASN A 240 7.75 1.42 4.00
C ASN A 240 8.86 0.53 4.61
N ALA A 241 9.00 0.56 5.93
CA ALA A 241 9.96 -0.26 6.68
C ALA A 241 9.69 -1.78 6.58
N ASP A 242 8.44 -2.17 6.35
CA ASP A 242 8.03 -3.58 6.20
C ASP A 242 8.20 -4.11 4.76
N ALA A 243 8.84 -3.32 3.88
CA ALA A 243 8.99 -3.60 2.46
C ALA A 243 7.68 -3.72 1.67
N ASP A 244 6.57 -3.18 2.20
CA ASP A 244 5.33 -3.02 1.46
C ASP A 244 5.48 -1.84 0.47
N MET A 245 5.17 -2.10 -0.81
CA MET A 245 5.20 -1.08 -1.85
C MET A 245 3.99 -0.14 -1.70
N LEU A 246 4.28 1.12 -1.41
CA LEU A 246 3.29 2.18 -1.24
C LEU A 246 2.92 2.85 -2.57
N TYR A 247 3.90 3.01 -3.47
CA TYR A 247 3.70 3.73 -4.73
C TYR A 247 4.74 3.35 -5.79
N CYS A 248 4.35 3.42 -7.06
CA CYS A 248 5.25 3.31 -8.21
C CYS A 248 4.92 4.42 -9.21
N GLY A 249 5.92 5.22 -9.57
CA GLY A 249 5.79 6.29 -10.56
C GLY A 249 6.91 6.25 -11.59
N LYS A 250 6.84 7.14 -12.58
CA LYS A 250 7.85 7.27 -13.62
C LYS A 250 8.32 8.71 -13.84
N VAL A 251 9.56 8.84 -14.27
CA VAL A 251 10.26 10.09 -14.51
C VAL A 251 10.78 10.11 -15.95
N ILE A 252 10.49 11.18 -16.67
CA ILE A 252 10.99 11.43 -18.03
C ILE A 252 11.97 12.59 -17.94
N VAL A 253 13.25 12.29 -18.19
CA VAL A 253 14.32 13.30 -18.19
C VAL A 253 14.56 13.71 -19.63
N LYS A 254 14.24 14.95 -19.98
CA LYS A 254 14.54 15.49 -21.32
C LYS A 254 16.01 15.89 -21.36
N GLN A 255 16.68 15.56 -22.47
CA GLN A 255 18.05 16.01 -22.70
C GLN A 255 17.98 17.49 -23.08
N ILE A 256 18.65 18.34 -22.28
CA ILE A 256 18.81 19.77 -22.56
C ILE A 256 19.98 19.94 -23.52
#